data_AF-A0A954D2T7-F1
#
_entry.id   AF-A0A954D2T7-F1
#
_cell.length_a   1.000
_cell.length_b   1.000
_cell.length_c   1.000
_cell.angle_alpha   90.00
_cell.angle_beta   90.00
_cell.angle_gamma   90.00
#
_symmetry.space_group_name_H-M   'P 1'
#
loop_
_entity.id
_entity.type
_entity.pdbx_description
1 polymer ?
#
loop_
_entity_poly.entity_id
_entity_poly.type
_entity_poly.pdbx_seq_one_letter_code
_entity_poly.pdbx_strand_id
1 'polypeptide(L)'
;MVFSSHAFLFWFLPVFLAGYFALPRHARNPWLTGMSYLFFGWFRPQYTVLMLVSTAIDYLCARGMGERGGQVSASRRRLLLWCSLAANLGLLGYFKYANL
;
A
#
# COMPACT_ATOMS: atom_id res chain seq x y z
N MET A 1 9.10 1.14 -13.69
CA MET A 1 8.98 0.50 -15.00
C MET A 1 7.72 1.07 -15.61
N VAL A 2 7.73 1.38 -16.91
CA VAL A 2 6.52 1.79 -17.60
C VAL A 2 5.83 0.54 -18.13
N PHE A 3 4.50 0.48 -18.10
CA PHE A 3 3.74 -0.67 -18.62
C PHE A 3 4.09 -0.99 -20.07
N SER A 4 4.34 0.04 -20.89
CA SER A 4 4.72 -0.10 -22.30
C SER A 4 6.19 -0.47 -22.53
N SER A 5 6.96 -0.78 -21.49
CA SER A 5 8.38 -1.11 -21.63
C SER A 5 8.58 -2.60 -21.95
N HIS A 6 9.55 -2.90 -22.82
CA HIS A 6 9.96 -4.27 -23.13
C HIS A 6 10.41 -5.02 -21.86
N ALA A 7 11.06 -4.34 -20.92
CA ALA A 7 11.44 -4.90 -19.63
C ALA A 7 10.23 -5.36 -18.79
N PHE A 8 9.10 -4.65 -18.86
CA PHE A 8 7.88 -5.10 -18.19
C PHE A 8 7.37 -6.42 -18.78
N LEU A 9 7.25 -6.49 -20.11
CA LEU A 9 6.66 -7.64 -20.79
C LEU A 9 7.54 -8.89 -20.70
N PHE A 10 8.85 -8.75 -20.90
CA PHE A 10 9.76 -9.90 -21.00
C PHE A 10 10.45 -10.29 -19.68
N TRP A 11 10.55 -9.39 -18.71
CA TRP A 11 11.21 -9.68 -17.44
C TRP A 11 10.26 -9.63 -16.26
N PHE A 12 9.54 -8.53 -16.08
CA PHE A 12 8.68 -8.37 -14.91
C PHE A 12 7.47 -9.32 -14.93
N LEU A 13 6.73 -9.38 -16.04
CA LEU A 13 5.52 -10.20 -16.15
C LEU A 13 5.81 -11.70 -15.97
N PRO A 14 6.84 -12.30 -16.63
CA PRO A 14 7.11 -13.72 -16.46
C PRO A 14 7.56 -14.07 -15.04
N VAL A 15 8.41 -13.24 -14.43
CA VAL A 15 8.85 -13.42 -13.03
C VAL A 15 7.68 -13.30 -12.07
N PHE A 16 6.83 -12.29 -12.27
CA PHE A 16 5.62 -12.06 -11.48
C PHE A 16 4.68 -13.26 -11.52
N LEU A 17 4.38 -13.76 -12.73
CA LEU A 17 3.49 -14.90 -12.92
C LEU A 17 4.10 -16.21 -12.40
N ALA A 18 5.38 -16.45 -12.68
CA ALA A 18 6.10 -17.62 -12.20
C ALA A 18 6.08 -17.68 -10.67
N GLY A 19 6.39 -16.57 -10.00
CA GLY A 19 6.27 -16.50 -8.55
C GLY A 19 4.83 -16.70 -8.06
N TYR A 20 3.84 -16.07 -8.69
CA TYR A 20 2.44 -16.19 -8.29
C TYR A 20 1.94 -17.65 -8.34
N PHE A 21 2.31 -18.40 -9.38
CA PHE A 21 1.91 -19.80 -9.53
C PHE A 21 2.76 -20.76 -8.71
N ALA A 22 4.05 -20.47 -8.50
CA ALA A 22 4.92 -21.28 -7.66
C ALA A 22 4.61 -21.15 -6.16
N LEU A 23 4.06 -20.01 -5.72
CA LEU A 23 3.82 -19.77 -4.30
C LEU A 23 2.52 -20.42 -3.78
N PRO A 24 2.55 -20.96 -2.54
CA PRO A 24 1.36 -21.49 -1.87
C PRO A 24 0.34 -20.39 -1.61
N ARG A 25 -0.94 -20.75 -1.47
CA ARG A 25 -2.07 -19.79 -1.37
C ARG A 25 -1.87 -18.67 -0.33
N HIS A 26 -1.25 -18.96 0.82
CA HIS A 26 -1.00 -17.98 1.87
C HIS A 26 0.04 -16.92 1.49
N ALA A 27 1.00 -17.26 0.61
CA ALA A 27 2.08 -16.36 0.20
C ALA A 27 1.75 -15.55 -1.07
N ARG A 28 0.62 -15.85 -1.74
CA ARG A 28 0.21 -15.14 -2.97
C ARG A 28 -0.10 -13.66 -2.73
N ASN A 29 -0.79 -13.35 -1.64
CA ASN A 29 -1.12 -11.95 -1.31
C ASN A 29 0.13 -11.11 -1.03
N PRO A 30 1.06 -11.52 -0.14
CA PRO A 30 2.28 -10.75 0.07
C PRO A 30 3.16 -10.68 -1.19
N TRP A 31 3.18 -11.73 -2.02
CA TRP A 31 3.86 -11.68 -3.33
C TRP A 31 3.27 -10.61 -4.26
N LEU A 32 1.94 -10.62 -4.42
CA LEU A 32 1.21 -9.63 -5.22
C LEU A 32 1.53 -8.21 -4.73
N THR A 33 1.38 -7.98 -3.42
CA THR A 33 1.66 -6.68 -2.81
C THR A 33 3.10 -6.24 -3.03
N GLY A 34 4.08 -7.11 -2.76
CA GLY A 34 5.50 -6.81 -2.93
C GLY A 34 5.85 -6.46 -4.37
N MET A 35 5.38 -7.25 -5.33
CA MET A 35 5.63 -7.00 -6.75
C MET A 35 4.94 -5.73 -7.26
N SER A 36 3.73 -5.42 -6.77
CA SER A 36 3.04 -4.16 -7.09
C SER A 36 3.85 -2.94 -6.61
N TYR A 37 4.38 -2.96 -5.40
CA TYR A 37 5.23 -1.87 -4.90
C TYR A 37 6.56 -1.79 -5.67
N LEU A 38 7.17 -2.93 -6.02
CA LEU A 38 8.41 -2.97 -6.82
C LEU A 38 8.21 -2.33 -8.20
N PHE A 39 7.10 -2.66 -8.86
CA PHE A 39 6.73 -2.08 -10.14
C PHE A 39 6.53 -0.55 -10.05
N PHE A 40 5.79 -0.11 -9.02
CA PHE A 40 5.49 1.30 -8.78
C PHE A 40 6.75 2.11 -8.41
N GLY A 41 7.62 1.56 -7.56
CA GLY A 41 8.82 2.22 -7.04
C GLY A 41 9.99 2.31 -7.97
N TRP A 42 9.98 1.55 -9.07
CA TRP A 42 11.08 1.54 -10.02
C TRP A 42 11.39 2.90 -10.67
N PHE A 43 10.41 3.80 -10.81
CA PHE A 43 10.67 5.13 -11.41
C PHE A 43 10.88 6.24 -10.38
N ARG A 44 10.17 6.16 -9.24
CA ARG A 44 10.24 7.14 -8.15
C ARG A 44 10.10 6.42 -6.79
N PRO A 45 11.21 5.86 -6.25
CA PRO A 45 11.16 5.09 -5.02
C PRO A 45 10.69 5.92 -3.82
N GLN A 46 11.01 7.22 -3.80
CA GLN A 46 10.57 8.17 -2.77
C GLN A 46 9.04 8.20 -2.56
N TYR A 47 8.24 8.28 -3.63
CA TYR A 47 6.77 8.30 -3.52
C TYR A 47 6.19 6.92 -3.19
N THR A 48 6.95 5.87 -3.44
CA THR A 48 6.54 4.49 -3.12
C THR A 48 6.71 4.19 -1.64
N VAL A 49 7.80 4.67 -1.03
CA VAL A 49 7.98 4.62 0.43
C VAL A 49 6.86 5.40 1.10
N LEU A 50 6.54 6.58 0.58
CA LEU A 50 5.43 7.39 1.09
C LEU A 50 4.08 6.67 0.97
N MET A 51 3.78 6.06 -0.18
CA MET A 51 2.57 5.27 -0.39
C MET A 51 2.51 4.07 0.56
N LEU A 52 3.64 3.39 0.78
CA LEU A 52 3.76 2.26 1.69
C LEU A 52 3.49 2.68 3.14
N VAL A 53 4.03 3.81 3.59
CA VAL A 53 3.75 4.37 4.91
C VAL A 53 2.27 4.71 5.05
N SER A 54 1.67 5.38 4.05
CA SER A 54 0.24 5.72 4.07
C SER A 54 -0.64 4.46 4.16
N THR A 55 -0.38 3.46 3.31
CA THR A 55 -1.11 2.19 3.33
C THR A 55 -0.91 1.44 4.65
N ALA A 56 0.29 1.49 5.25
CA ALA A 56 0.55 0.86 6.54
C ALA A 56 -0.23 1.54 7.68
N ILE A 57 -0.27 2.87 7.71
CA ILE A 57 -1.07 3.63 8.69
C ILE A 57 -2.55 3.26 8.54
N ASP A 58 -3.08 3.29 7.32
CA ASP A 58 -4.48 2.96 7.05
C ASP A 58 -4.81 1.50 7.41
N TYR A 59 -3.90 0.57 7.11
CA TYR A 59 -4.07 -0.84 7.45
C TYR A 59 -4.08 -1.06 8.97
N LEU A 60 -3.16 -0.42 9.70
CA LEU A 60 -3.12 -0.51 11.17
C LEU A 60 -4.34 0.14 11.82
N CYS A 61 -4.77 1.30 11.33
CA CYS A 61 -5.99 1.96 11.78
C CYS A 61 -7.22 1.08 11.51
N ALA A 62 -7.36 0.53 10.30
CA ALA A 62 -8.45 -0.37 9.95
C ALA A 62 -8.45 -1.64 10.80
N ARG A 63 -7.28 -2.24 11.04
CA ARG A 63 -7.15 -3.42 11.90
C ARG A 63 -7.55 -3.12 13.34
N GLY A 64 -7.08 -2.00 13.90
CA GLY A 64 -7.46 -1.55 15.25
C GLY A 64 -8.94 -1.18 15.39
N MET A 65 -9.61 -0.80 14.30
CA MET A 65 -11.07 -0.60 14.28
C MET A 65 -11.86 -1.89 14.11
N GLY A 66 -11.27 -2.91 13.48
CA GLY A 66 -11.91 -4.17 13.09
C GLY A 66 -11.65 -5.35 14.02
N GLU A 67 -10.98 -5.15 15.16
CA GLU A 67 -10.76 -6.21 16.17
C GLU A 67 -12.11 -6.79 16.64
N ARG A 68 -12.42 -8.00 16.15
CA ARG A 68 -13.70 -8.71 16.31
C ARG A 68 -13.96 -9.26 17.74
N GLY A 69 -13.23 -8.78 18.75
CA GLY A 69 -13.16 -9.46 20.06
C GLY A 69 -13.49 -8.62 21.29
N GLY A 70 -13.66 -7.31 21.18
CA GLY A 70 -13.92 -6.47 22.35
C GLY A 70 -14.55 -5.17 21.94
N GLN A 71 -15.40 -4.63 22.81
CA GLN A 71 -16.04 -3.32 22.65
C GLN A 71 -14.97 -2.23 22.46
N VAL A 72 -14.48 -2.03 21.24
CA VAL A 72 -13.69 -0.87 20.91
C VAL A 72 -14.63 0.32 21.10
N SER A 73 -14.36 1.09 22.15
CA SER A 73 -15.16 2.28 22.47
C SER A 73 -15.32 3.13 21.22
N ALA A 74 -16.53 3.61 20.96
CA ALA A 74 -16.85 4.44 19.80
C ALA A 74 -15.87 5.61 19.66
N SER A 75 -15.36 6.13 20.78
CA SER A 75 -14.33 7.18 20.83
C SER A 75 -12.99 6.75 20.24
N ARG A 76 -12.52 5.53 20.52
CA ARG A 76 -11.24 4.99 19.99
C ARG A 76 -11.34 4.73 18.48
N ARG A 77 -12.49 4.21 18.02
CA ARG A 77 -12.76 4.06 16.58
C ARG A 77 -12.79 5.42 15.87
N ARG A 78 -13.42 6.42 16.47
CA ARG A 78 -13.47 7.78 15.94
C ARG A 78 -12.09 8.42 15.88
N LEU A 79 -11.25 8.22 16.90
CA LEU A 79 -9.86 8.68 16.90
C LEU A 79 -9.04 8.04 15.78
N LEU A 80 -9.12 6.71 15.61
CA LEU A 80 -8.42 5.99 14.54
C LEU A 80 -8.86 6.45 13.14
N LEU A 81 -10.15 6.71 12.95
CA LEU A 81 -10.68 7.33 11.72
C LEU A 81 -10.08 8.71 11.49
N TRP A 82 -10.11 9.58 12.51
CA TRP A 82 -9.54 10.93 12.39
C TRP A 82 -8.04 10.90 12.10
N CYS A 83 -7.28 9.98 12.71
CA CYS A 83 -5.86 9.81 12.41
C CYS A 83 -5.61 9.40 10.95
N SER A 84 -6.31 8.38 10.44
CA SER A 84 -6.19 7.94 9.03
C SER A 84 -6.61 9.05 8.06
N LEU A 85 -7.70 9.76 8.39
CA LEU A 85 -8.22 10.86 7.58
C LEU A 85 -7.23 12.04 7.56
N ALA A 86 -6.71 12.45 8.71
CA ALA A 86 -5.72 13.51 8.82
C ALA A 86 -4.42 13.17 8.09
N ALA A 87 -3.95 11.91 8.16
CA ALA A 87 -2.78 11.46 7.41
C ALA A 87 -3.00 11.56 5.90
N ASN A 88 -4.10 11.02 5.38
CA ASN A 88 -4.40 11.05 3.94
C ASN A 88 -4.65 12.48 3.42
N LEU A 89 -5.44 13.29 4.13
CA LEU A 89 -5.68 14.69 3.75
C LEU A 89 -4.42 15.56 3.90
N GLY A 90 -3.59 15.30 4.92
CA GLY A 90 -2.31 15.99 5.08
C GLY A 90 -1.36 15.68 3.93
N LEU A 91 -1.28 14.41 3.52
CA LEU A 91 -0.50 13.98 2.36
C LEU A 91 -1.01 14.63 1.07
N LEU A 92 -2.33 14.63 0.86
CA LEU A 92 -2.96 15.27 -0.29
C LEU A 92 -2.70 16.79 -0.27
N GLY A 93 -2.84 17.43 0.88
CA GLY A 93 -2.55 18.85 1.11
C GLY A 93 -1.12 19.20 0.70
N TYR A 94 -0.16 18.44 1.23
CA TYR A 94 1.25 18.62 0.94
C TYR A 94 1.55 18.44 -0.56
N PHE A 95 1.17 17.31 -1.16
CA PHE A 95 1.52 17.01 -2.55
C PHE A 95 0.78 17.85 -3.58
N LYS A 96 -0.46 18.25 -3.28
CA LYS A 96 -1.28 19.00 -4.23
C LYS A 96 -1.14 20.52 -4.09
N TYR A 97 -0.96 21.01 -2.86
CA TYR A 97 -1.07 22.45 -2.57
C TYR A 97 0.19 23.06 -1.99
N ALA A 98 1.12 22.28 -1.40
CA ALA A 98 2.35 22.88 -0.88
C ALA A 98 3.29 23.35 -2.00
N ASN A 99 3.12 22.85 -3.23
CA ASN A 99 3.78 23.32 -4.46
C ASN A 99 5.27 23.67 -4.26
N LEU A 100 5.98 22.77 -3.57
CA LEU A 100 7.43 22.77 -3.33
C LEU A 100 8.12 21.83 -4.30
#